data_AF-A0A4V1XP11-F1
#
_entry.id   AF-A0A4V1XP11-F1
#
_cell.length_a   1.000
_cell.length_b   1.000
_cell.length_c   1.000
_cell.angle_alpha   90.00
_cell.angle_beta   90.00
_cell.angle_gamma   90.00
#
_symmetry.space_group_name_H-M   'P 1'
#
loop_
_entity.id
_entity.type
_entity.pdbx_description
1 polymer ?
#
loop_
_entity_poly.entity_id
_entity_poly.type
_entity_poly.pdbx_seq_one_letter_code
_entity_poly.pdbx_strand_id
1 'polypeptide(L)'
;MFFEACRAAWHEQELAMRGWTLASWHCKPRPGNAPEAGRIAIETSWNREGGLAADAPGALSADGQSANHSREASSPFGPPANVDVLPLTAARKNIWMLAQEHGLTLRLTDPPPSPAQADKDAPPPDPWIQVTANFTLAAPPWLDLAAAFDVVPGLRVVDLGYDARAQQWTANGTLYTARGAAPVHGGI
;
A
#
# COMPACT_ATOMS: atom_id res chain seq x y z
N MET A 1 -6.34 -4.58 -12.18
CA MET A 1 -5.16 -3.93 -11.55
C MET A 1 -5.36 -3.92 -10.04
N PHE A 2 -4.30 -3.78 -9.22
CA PHE A 2 -4.30 -3.98 -7.76
C PHE A 2 -5.53 -3.42 -7.01
N PHE A 3 -5.94 -2.18 -7.28
CA PHE A 3 -7.12 -1.55 -6.66
C PHE A 3 -8.43 -2.30 -6.92
N GLU A 4 -8.62 -2.83 -8.13
CA GLU A 4 -9.82 -3.62 -8.47
C GLU A 4 -9.86 -4.96 -7.74
N ALA A 5 -8.70 -5.59 -7.55
CA ALA A 5 -8.60 -6.82 -6.77
C ALA A 5 -8.99 -6.57 -5.30
N CYS A 6 -8.47 -5.48 -4.73
CA CYS A 6 -8.83 -5.04 -3.38
C CYS A 6 -10.31 -4.66 -3.27
N ARG A 7 -10.88 -4.00 -4.29
CA ARG A 7 -12.31 -3.67 -4.34
C ARG A 7 -13.18 -4.92 -4.29
N ALA A 8 -12.86 -5.93 -5.10
CA ALA A 8 -13.58 -7.19 -5.12
C ALA A 8 -13.48 -7.91 -3.77
N ALA A 9 -12.28 -7.97 -3.19
CA ALA A 9 -12.08 -8.60 -1.89
C ALA A 9 -12.80 -7.86 -0.74
N TRP A 10 -12.87 -6.54 -0.80
CA TRP A 10 -13.63 -5.73 0.15
C TRP A 10 -15.14 -5.97 0.02
N HIS A 11 -15.65 -6.15 -1.19
CA HIS A 11 -17.09 -6.39 -1.40
C HIS A 11 -17.58 -7.67 -0.70
N GLU A 12 -16.72 -8.67 -0.58
CA GLU A 12 -16.98 -9.92 0.13
C GLU A 12 -16.67 -9.85 1.64
N GLN A 13 -16.15 -8.72 2.13
CA GLN A 13 -15.67 -8.61 3.50
C GLN A 13 -16.84 -8.48 4.47
N GLU A 14 -16.99 -9.46 5.36
CA GLU A 14 -17.88 -9.35 6.51
C GLU A 14 -17.34 -8.27 7.46
N LEU A 15 -18.23 -7.40 7.95
CA LEU A 15 -17.88 -6.35 8.91
C LEU A 15 -18.13 -6.77 10.37
N ALA A 16 -18.96 -7.79 10.57
CA ALA A 16 -19.26 -8.38 11.86
C ALA A 16 -19.72 -9.83 11.67
N MET A 17 -19.30 -10.72 12.58
CA MET A 17 -19.70 -12.13 12.56
C MET A 17 -19.64 -12.72 13.98
N ARG A 18 -20.68 -13.46 14.39
CA ARG A 18 -20.70 -14.26 15.64
C ARG A 18 -20.15 -13.54 16.90
N GLY A 19 -20.50 -12.26 17.06
CA GLY A 19 -20.05 -11.44 18.19
C GLY A 19 -18.61 -10.93 18.09
N TRP A 20 -18.06 -10.89 16.88
CA TRP A 20 -16.80 -10.26 16.52
C TRP A 20 -17.06 -9.16 15.49
N THR A 21 -16.35 -8.05 15.58
CA THR A 21 -16.44 -6.94 14.62
C THR A 21 -15.09 -6.67 14.01
N LEU A 22 -15.07 -6.37 12.71
CA LEU A 22 -13.85 -6.04 11.97
C LEU A 22 -13.23 -4.79 12.61
N ALA A 23 -11.96 -4.89 12.98
CA ALA A 23 -11.18 -3.81 13.56
C ALA A 23 -10.29 -3.16 12.49
N SER A 24 -9.63 -3.97 11.66
CA SER A 24 -8.90 -3.49 10.50
C SER A 24 -8.91 -4.48 9.34
N TRP A 25 -8.70 -3.95 8.15
CA TRP A 25 -8.59 -4.71 6.91
C TRP A 25 -7.44 -4.16 6.09
N HIS A 26 -6.61 -5.03 5.54
CA HIS A 26 -5.50 -4.67 4.66
C HIS A 26 -5.49 -5.57 3.43
N CYS A 27 -5.27 -4.96 2.27
CA CYS A 27 -5.08 -5.65 1.01
C CYS A 27 -3.69 -5.33 0.46
N LYS A 28 -2.86 -6.36 0.32
CA LYS A 28 -1.43 -6.23 -0.05
C LYS A 28 -1.10 -7.17 -1.21
N PRO A 29 -0.24 -6.79 -2.18
CA PRO A 29 0.33 -7.75 -3.12
C PRO A 29 1.13 -8.80 -2.36
N ARG A 30 0.97 -10.07 -2.73
CA ARG A 30 1.81 -11.13 -2.18
C ARG A 30 3.14 -11.16 -2.94
N PRO A 31 4.31 -11.18 -2.27
CA PRO A 31 5.57 -11.45 -2.93
C PRO A 31 5.53 -12.87 -3.50
N GLY A 32 5.67 -13.00 -4.82
CA GLY A 32 5.87 -14.27 -5.50
C GLY A 32 7.12 -14.18 -6.35
N ASN A 33 7.98 -15.20 -6.29
CA ASN A 33 9.24 -15.26 -7.04
C ASN A 33 9.03 -15.56 -8.54
N ALA A 34 7.78 -15.48 -9.01
CA ALA A 34 7.37 -15.88 -10.35
C ALA A 34 6.67 -14.71 -11.05
N PRO A 35 7.02 -14.41 -12.32
CA PRO A 35 6.46 -13.30 -13.08
C PRO A 35 4.94 -13.37 -13.33
N GLU A 36 4.27 -14.47 -12.96
CA GLU A 36 2.84 -14.71 -13.14
C GLU A 36 2.00 -14.74 -11.84
N ALA A 37 2.61 -14.49 -10.66
CA ALA A 37 1.88 -14.64 -9.39
C ALA A 37 1.13 -13.34 -8.97
N GLY A 38 0.12 -12.96 -9.74
CA GLY A 38 -0.84 -11.93 -9.35
C GLY A 38 -1.74 -12.43 -8.22
N ARG A 39 -1.33 -12.22 -6.97
CA ARG A 39 -2.14 -12.53 -5.79
C ARG A 39 -2.14 -11.36 -4.82
N ILE A 40 -3.28 -11.13 -4.19
CA ILE A 40 -3.38 -10.30 -2.99
C ILE A 40 -3.46 -11.18 -1.74
N ALA A 41 -2.88 -10.69 -0.67
CA ALA A 41 -3.17 -11.12 0.70
C ALA A 41 -4.16 -10.13 1.31
N ILE A 42 -5.21 -10.66 1.92
CA ILE A 42 -6.17 -9.92 2.72
C ILE A 42 -5.92 -10.26 4.18
N GLU A 43 -5.48 -9.28 4.95
CA GLU A 43 -5.22 -9.40 6.38
C GLU A 43 -6.31 -8.64 7.12
N THR A 44 -6.94 -9.30 8.09
CA THR A 44 -7.99 -8.69 8.92
C THR A 44 -7.68 -8.87 10.38
N SER A 45 -7.98 -7.84 11.16
CA SER A 45 -8.04 -7.92 12.61
C SER A 45 -9.47 -7.72 13.08
N TRP A 46 -9.82 -8.37 14.18
CA TRP A 46 -11.17 -8.42 14.72
C TRP A 46 -11.14 -8.15 16.21
N ASN A 47 -12.13 -7.42 16.70
CA ASN A 47 -12.37 -7.22 18.13
C ASN A 47 -13.56 -8.04 18.59
N ARG A 48 -13.47 -8.56 19.82
CA ARG A 48 -14.55 -9.28 20.46
C ARG A 48 -15.61 -8.30 20.98
N GLU A 49 -16.83 -8.46 20.50
CA GLU A 49 -18.01 -7.69 20.91
C GLU A 49 -19.09 -8.66 21.43
N GLY A 50 -18.74 -9.40 22.47
CA GLY A 50 -19.63 -10.39 23.11
C GLY A 50 -19.56 -11.81 22.54
N GLY A 51 -18.83 -12.05 21.45
CA GLY A 51 -18.63 -13.37 20.84
C GLY A 51 -17.88 -14.35 21.73
N LEU A 52 -17.83 -15.63 21.36
CA LEU A 52 -17.04 -16.64 22.07
C LEU A 52 -15.66 -16.79 21.43
N ALA A 53 -14.67 -17.22 22.23
CA ALA A 53 -13.34 -17.56 21.75
C ALA A 53 -13.36 -18.66 20.67
N ALA A 54 -14.30 -19.61 20.76
CA ALA A 54 -14.49 -20.67 19.76
C ALA A 54 -14.99 -20.14 18.40
N ASP A 55 -15.56 -18.93 18.38
CA ASP A 55 -16.08 -18.29 17.17
C ASP A 55 -15.11 -17.29 16.54
N ALA A 56 -13.91 -17.14 17.12
CA ALA A 56 -12.92 -16.17 16.70
C ALA A 56 -12.55 -16.32 15.21
N PRO A 57 -12.53 -15.22 14.44
CA PRO A 57 -12.06 -15.23 13.06
C PRO A 57 -10.53 -15.42 13.03
N GLY A 58 -10.09 -16.67 12.86
CA GLY A 58 -8.67 -17.01 12.73
C GLY A 58 -7.93 -17.19 14.06
N ALA A 59 -6.73 -16.64 14.15
CA ALA A 59 -5.85 -16.79 15.30
C ALA A 59 -6.26 -15.84 16.42
N LEU A 60 -6.75 -16.40 17.53
CA LEU A 60 -7.15 -15.67 18.73
C LEU A 60 -5.92 -15.16 19.50
N SER A 61 -6.01 -13.94 20.04
CA SER A 61 -5.04 -13.37 20.97
C SER A 61 -5.02 -14.10 22.32
N ALA A 62 -3.93 -13.96 23.07
CA ALA A 62 -3.79 -14.60 24.39
C ALA A 62 -4.82 -14.12 25.43
N ASP A 63 -5.29 -12.87 25.31
CA ASP A 63 -6.34 -12.30 26.18
C ASP A 63 -7.77 -12.60 25.70
N GLY A 64 -7.89 -13.27 24.55
CA GLY A 64 -9.16 -13.64 23.95
C GLY A 64 -10.01 -12.46 23.45
N GLN A 65 -9.45 -11.24 23.36
CA GLN A 65 -10.22 -10.04 22.98
C GLN A 65 -10.05 -9.64 21.51
N SER A 66 -9.04 -10.17 20.82
CA SER A 66 -8.84 -9.90 19.40
C SER A 66 -8.52 -11.17 18.61
N ALA A 67 -8.74 -11.14 17.31
CA ALA A 67 -8.37 -12.23 16.42
C ALA A 67 -7.82 -11.70 15.10
N ASN A 68 -6.86 -12.42 14.51
CA ASN A 68 -6.30 -12.09 13.21
C ASN A 68 -6.56 -13.21 12.21
N HIS A 69 -6.98 -12.85 11.02
CA HIS A 69 -7.22 -13.78 9.93
C HIS A 69 -6.59 -13.27 8.64
N SER A 70 -5.96 -14.17 7.88
CA SER A 70 -5.35 -13.87 6.59
C SER A 70 -5.86 -14.84 5.54
N ARG A 71 -6.27 -14.32 4.38
CA ARG A 71 -6.67 -15.11 3.21
C ARG A 71 -6.00 -14.59 1.96
N GLU A 72 -5.87 -15.45 0.95
CA GLU A 72 -5.36 -15.06 -0.36
C GLU A 72 -6.51 -14.96 -1.37
N ALA A 73 -6.37 -14.02 -2.31
CA ALA A 73 -7.21 -13.96 -3.49
C ALA A 73 -6.32 -13.88 -4.73
N SER A 74 -6.63 -14.70 -5.74
CA SER A 74 -5.98 -14.60 -7.05
C SER A 74 -6.48 -13.36 -7.77
N SER A 75 -5.57 -12.54 -8.27
CA SER A 75 -5.89 -11.46 -9.18
C SER A 75 -4.71 -11.17 -10.08
N PRO A 76 -4.77 -11.50 -11.38
CA PRO A 76 -3.68 -11.21 -12.29
C PRO A 76 -3.46 -9.69 -12.33
N PHE A 77 -2.28 -9.25 -11.90
CA PHE A 77 -1.84 -7.88 -12.13
C PHE A 77 -1.09 -7.85 -13.45
N GLY A 78 -1.45 -6.90 -14.31
CA GLY A 78 -0.60 -6.55 -15.45
C GLY A 78 0.64 -5.79 -14.97
N PRO A 79 1.60 -5.53 -15.88
CA PRO A 79 2.71 -4.62 -15.59
C PRO A 79 2.17 -3.26 -15.12
N PRO A 80 2.92 -2.53 -14.29
CA PRO A 80 2.52 -1.19 -13.84
C PRO A 80 2.28 -0.26 -15.04
N ALA A 81 1.22 0.55 -14.96
CA ALA A 81 0.80 1.42 -16.07
C ALA A 81 1.83 2.50 -16.43
N ASN A 82 2.62 2.95 -15.45
CA ASN A 82 3.68 3.94 -15.62
C ASN A 82 4.96 3.48 -14.93
N VAL A 83 6.04 3.27 -15.68
CA VAL A 83 7.36 2.87 -15.18
C VAL A 83 8.35 4.03 -15.07
N ASP A 84 7.95 5.23 -15.46
CA ASP A 84 8.79 6.42 -15.41
C ASP A 84 9.11 6.80 -13.96
N VAL A 85 10.29 7.40 -13.78
CA VAL A 85 10.74 7.97 -12.51
C VAL A 85 11.19 9.40 -12.73
N LEU A 86 10.84 10.27 -11.78
CA LEU A 86 11.23 11.68 -11.81
C LEU A 86 12.38 11.95 -10.83
N PRO A 87 13.14 13.04 -11.01
CA PRO A 87 14.06 13.52 -9.98
C PRO A 87 13.29 13.82 -8.70
N LEU A 88 13.91 13.60 -7.54
CA LEU A 88 13.28 13.69 -6.21
C LEU A 88 12.39 14.93 -6.03
N THR A 89 12.89 16.12 -6.37
CA THR A 89 12.12 17.38 -6.24
C THR A 89 10.86 17.41 -7.11
N ALA A 90 10.93 16.90 -8.35
CA ALA A 90 9.79 16.86 -9.27
C ALA A 90 8.79 15.75 -8.87
N ALA A 91 9.29 14.60 -8.43
CA ALA A 91 8.45 13.51 -7.89
C ALA A 91 7.66 13.97 -6.66
N ARG A 92 8.32 14.68 -5.72
CA ARG A 92 7.67 15.26 -4.54
C ARG A 92 6.58 16.26 -4.92
N LYS A 93 6.83 17.16 -5.87
CA LYS A 93 5.81 18.10 -6.34
C LYS A 93 4.59 17.36 -6.91
N ASN A 94 4.80 16.34 -7.74
CA ASN A 94 3.72 15.56 -8.33
C ASN A 94 2.88 14.84 -7.28
N ILE A 95 3.49 14.14 -6.32
CA ILE A 95 2.74 13.41 -5.30
C ILE A 95 1.99 14.35 -4.34
N TRP A 96 2.54 15.53 -4.04
CA TRP A 96 1.86 16.55 -3.26
C TRP A 96 0.70 17.19 -4.02
N MET A 97 0.85 17.40 -5.34
CA MET A 97 -0.21 17.89 -6.20
C MET A 97 -1.40 16.92 -6.20
N LEU A 98 -1.16 15.62 -6.38
CA LEU A 98 -2.18 14.58 -6.25
C LEU A 98 -2.93 14.70 -4.90
N ALA A 99 -2.18 14.78 -3.79
CA ALA A 99 -2.78 14.87 -2.47
C ALA A 99 -3.65 16.14 -2.32
N GLN A 100 -3.20 17.27 -2.84
CA GLN A 100 -3.94 18.54 -2.77
C GLN A 100 -5.18 18.55 -3.67
N GLU A 101 -5.07 18.05 -4.90
CA GLU A 101 -6.17 17.98 -5.87
C GLU A 101 -7.33 17.10 -5.37
N HIS A 102 -7.00 16.03 -4.65
CA HIS A 102 -7.99 15.07 -4.14
C HIS A 102 -8.28 15.22 -2.63
N GLY A 103 -7.75 16.25 -1.97
CA GLY A 103 -8.00 16.50 -0.54
C GLY A 103 -7.48 15.39 0.39
N LEU A 104 -6.39 14.72 0.01
CA LEU A 104 -5.77 13.63 0.77
C LEU A 104 -4.77 14.19 1.79
N THR A 105 -4.67 13.56 2.95
CA THR A 105 -3.52 13.79 3.82
C THR A 105 -2.38 12.88 3.39
N LEU A 106 -1.21 13.44 3.10
CA LEU A 106 -0.01 12.72 2.68
C LEU A 106 1.11 12.92 3.71
N ARG A 107 1.76 11.83 4.09
CA ARG A 107 3.04 11.84 4.80
C ARG A 107 4.11 11.18 3.94
N LEU A 108 5.22 11.90 3.74
CA LEU A 108 6.43 11.37 3.11
C LEU A 108 7.49 11.13 4.17
N THR A 109 8.14 9.97 4.12
CA THR A 109 9.28 9.64 4.97
C THR A 109 10.48 9.31 4.10
N ASP A 110 11.54 10.10 4.26
CA ASP A 110 12.78 9.91 3.51
C ASP A 110 13.58 8.70 4.03
N PRO A 111 14.34 8.03 3.15
CA PRO A 111 15.26 7.02 3.60
C PRO A 111 16.36 7.67 4.45
N PRO A 112 16.95 6.94 5.41
CA PRO A 112 18.06 7.46 6.20
C PRO A 112 19.20 7.94 5.28
N PRO A 113 19.89 9.04 5.65
CA PRO A 113 20.96 9.58 4.84
C PRO A 113 22.07 8.54 4.67
N SER A 114 22.70 8.53 3.50
CA SER A 114 23.88 7.70 3.28
C SER A 114 24.98 8.08 4.29
N PRO A 115 25.78 7.11 4.77
CA PRO A 115 26.89 7.40 5.68
C PRO A 115 27.83 8.45 5.07
N ALA A 116 28.35 9.37 5.90
CA ALA A 116 29.23 10.46 5.46
C ALA A 116 30.58 9.97 4.89
N GLN A 117 30.99 8.76 5.24
CA GLN A 117 32.13 8.06 4.63
C GLN A 117 31.57 6.82 3.94
N ALA A 118 31.51 6.86 2.61
CA ALA A 118 31.39 5.63 1.85
C ALA A 118 32.67 4.83 2.09
N ASP A 119 32.53 3.58 2.53
CA ASP A 119 33.64 2.66 2.53
C ASP A 119 34.23 2.64 1.10
N LYS A 120 35.56 2.63 0.94
CA LYS A 120 36.17 2.74 -0.40
C LYS A 120 35.75 1.58 -1.31
N ASP A 121 35.34 0.47 -0.69
CA ASP A 121 34.88 -0.75 -1.33
C ASP A 121 33.34 -0.85 -1.35
N ALA A 122 32.63 0.20 -0.94
CA ALA A 122 31.18 0.23 -0.99
C ALA A 122 30.68 0.17 -2.44
N PRO A 123 29.67 -0.65 -2.74
CA PRO A 123 29.05 -0.66 -4.06
C PRO A 123 28.50 0.73 -4.41
N PRO A 124 28.45 1.08 -5.71
CA PRO A 124 27.86 2.34 -6.14
C PRO A 124 26.47 2.52 -5.53
N PRO A 125 26.12 3.76 -5.13
CA PRO A 125 24.80 4.03 -4.58
C PRO A 125 23.73 3.64 -5.59
N ASP A 126 22.64 3.10 -5.06
CA ASP A 126 21.47 2.75 -5.84
C ASP A 126 20.99 3.93 -6.71
N PRO A 127 20.76 3.74 -8.03
CA PRO A 127 20.28 4.80 -8.91
C PRO A 127 18.89 5.33 -8.52
N TRP A 128 18.13 4.62 -7.69
CA TRP A 128 16.86 5.10 -7.12
C TRP A 128 16.97 5.51 -5.64
N ILE A 129 16.09 6.45 -5.27
CA ILE A 129 15.79 6.82 -3.89
C ILE A 129 14.35 6.40 -3.62
N GLN A 130 14.13 5.64 -2.56
CA GLN A 130 12.83 5.15 -2.13
C GLN A 130 12.30 6.04 -1.00
N VAL A 131 11.21 6.75 -1.25
CA VAL A 131 10.51 7.58 -0.25
C VAL A 131 9.23 6.85 0.14
N THR A 132 9.02 6.60 1.43
CA THR A 132 7.75 6.01 1.88
C THR A 132 6.65 7.05 1.77
N ALA A 133 5.53 6.68 1.15
CA ALA A 133 4.35 7.50 0.99
C ALA A 133 3.16 6.87 1.71
N ASN A 134 2.59 7.60 2.66
CA ASN A 134 1.41 7.19 3.41
C ASN A 134 0.29 8.20 3.17
N PHE A 135 -0.81 7.73 2.59
CA PHE A 135 -2.01 8.53 2.36
C PHE A 135 -3.11 8.15 3.33
N THR A 136 -3.85 9.15 3.81
CA THR A 136 -5.09 9.00 4.54
C THR A 136 -6.24 9.53 3.68
N LEU A 137 -7.28 8.71 3.53
CA LEU A 137 -8.34 8.87 2.54
C LEU A 137 -9.72 8.80 3.22
N ALA A 138 -10.60 9.76 2.95
CA ALA A 138 -11.94 9.78 3.56
C ALA A 138 -12.87 8.66 3.03
N ALA A 139 -12.52 8.04 1.90
CA ALA A 139 -13.33 7.04 1.22
C ALA A 139 -12.44 5.94 0.61
N PRO A 140 -13.02 4.79 0.22
CA PRO A 140 -12.27 3.74 -0.45
C PRO A 140 -11.67 4.23 -1.77
N PRO A 141 -10.40 3.93 -2.07
CA PRO A 141 -9.66 4.56 -3.17
C PRO A 141 -10.12 4.16 -4.59
N TRP A 142 -10.90 3.08 -4.72
CA TRP A 142 -11.41 2.64 -6.02
C TRP A 142 -12.62 3.43 -6.53
N LEU A 143 -13.11 4.43 -5.78
CA LEU A 143 -14.20 5.29 -6.26
C LEU A 143 -13.71 6.35 -7.26
N ASP A 144 -12.51 6.88 -7.06
CA ASP A 144 -11.97 7.99 -7.85
C ASP A 144 -10.43 8.12 -7.85
N LEU A 145 -9.73 7.41 -6.96
CA LEU A 145 -8.28 7.60 -6.78
C LEU A 145 -7.39 6.57 -7.48
N ALA A 146 -7.92 5.41 -7.88
CA ALA A 146 -7.11 4.33 -8.48
C ALA A 146 -6.31 4.84 -9.71
N ALA A 147 -6.99 5.51 -10.65
CA ALA A 147 -6.34 6.11 -11.81
C ALA A 147 -5.42 7.29 -11.44
N ALA A 148 -5.78 8.05 -10.40
CA ALA A 148 -5.01 9.20 -9.94
C ALA A 148 -3.67 8.78 -9.31
N PHE A 149 -3.62 7.64 -8.61
CA PHE A 149 -2.35 7.07 -8.14
C PHE A 149 -1.46 6.58 -9.29
N ASP A 150 -2.04 6.00 -10.33
CA ASP A 150 -1.29 5.46 -11.47
C ASP A 150 -0.61 6.54 -12.33
N VAL A 151 -1.10 7.78 -12.30
CA VAL A 151 -0.48 8.90 -13.06
C VAL A 151 0.74 9.50 -12.37
N VAL A 152 0.99 9.21 -11.09
CA VAL A 152 2.18 9.71 -10.38
C VAL A 152 3.40 8.85 -10.73
N PRO A 153 4.39 9.37 -11.49
CA PRO A 153 5.54 8.57 -11.88
C PRO A 153 6.34 8.10 -10.68
N GLY A 154 6.72 6.83 -10.69
CA GLY A 154 7.46 6.18 -9.62
C GLY A 154 6.63 5.83 -8.37
N LEU A 155 5.34 6.16 -8.30
CA LEU A 155 4.51 5.76 -7.16
C LEU A 155 4.07 4.29 -7.29
N ARG A 156 4.23 3.52 -6.22
CA ARG A 156 3.73 2.15 -6.10
C ARG A 156 2.98 1.98 -4.79
N VAL A 157 1.65 1.96 -4.87
CA VAL A 157 0.80 1.60 -3.73
C VAL A 157 0.80 0.08 -3.58
N VAL A 158 1.12 -0.40 -2.39
CA VAL A 158 1.27 -1.84 -2.08
C VAL A 158 0.49 -2.28 -0.85
N ASP A 159 -0.30 -1.38 -0.25
CA ASP A 159 -1.16 -1.70 0.87
C ASP A 159 -2.33 -0.73 0.90
N LEU A 160 -3.54 -1.27 0.79
CA LEU A 160 -4.78 -0.54 1.04
C LEU A 160 -5.34 -1.00 2.38
N GLY A 161 -5.51 -0.04 3.28
CA GLY A 161 -5.97 -0.29 4.65
C GLY A 161 -7.30 0.37 4.94
N TYR A 162 -8.09 -0.26 5.82
CA TYR A 162 -9.24 0.33 6.48
C TYR A 162 -9.11 0.11 7.98
N ASP A 163 -9.25 1.18 8.75
CA ASP A 163 -9.36 1.16 10.21
C ASP A 163 -10.82 1.44 10.59
N ALA A 164 -11.48 0.47 11.23
CA ALA A 164 -12.89 0.57 11.58
C ALA A 164 -13.16 1.54 12.73
N ARG A 165 -12.19 1.75 13.64
CA ARG A 165 -12.33 2.65 14.78
C ARG A 165 -12.22 4.11 14.33
N ALA A 166 -11.25 4.40 13.48
CA ALA A 166 -11.08 5.71 12.87
C ALA A 166 -12.04 5.94 11.70
N GLN A 167 -12.71 4.89 11.21
CA GLN A 167 -13.53 4.90 9.99
C GLN A 167 -12.77 5.48 8.80
N GLN A 168 -11.50 5.08 8.68
CA GLN A 168 -10.53 5.76 7.84
C GLN A 168 -9.87 4.78 6.87
N TRP A 169 -9.76 5.19 5.62
CA TRP A 169 -8.99 4.47 4.61
C TRP A 169 -7.56 4.98 4.54
N THR A 170 -6.64 4.09 4.20
CA THR A 170 -5.24 4.42 3.95
C THR A 170 -4.75 3.76 2.67
N ALA A 171 -3.85 4.44 1.97
CA ALA A 171 -3.07 3.84 0.89
C ALA A 171 -1.59 4.05 1.21
N ASN A 172 -0.85 2.96 1.36
CA ASN A 172 0.57 2.99 1.65
C ASN A 172 1.37 2.47 0.46
N GLY A 173 2.49 3.13 0.21
CA GLY A 173 3.32 2.84 -0.94
C GLY A 173 4.73 3.38 -0.84
N THR A 174 5.45 3.19 -1.93
CA THR A 174 6.80 3.72 -2.13
C THR A 174 6.80 4.61 -3.36
N LEU A 175 7.35 5.81 -3.20
CA LEU A 175 7.68 6.70 -4.31
C LEU A 175 9.16 6.49 -4.67
N TYR A 176 9.38 5.91 -5.84
CA TYR A 176 10.69 5.71 -6.43
C TYR A 176 11.09 6.95 -7.23
N THR A 177 12.26 7.49 -6.95
CA THR A 177 12.77 8.70 -7.61
C THR A 177 14.20 8.50 -8.10
N ALA A 178 14.60 9.21 -9.15
CA ALA A 178 15.95 9.12 -9.67
C ALA A 178 16.97 9.85 -8.76
N ARG A 179 18.11 9.21 -8.48
CA ARG A 179 19.27 9.82 -7.83
C ARG A 179 20.04 10.68 -8.84
N GLY A 180 19.50 11.84 -9.21
CA GLY A 180 20.09 12.77 -10.18
C GLY A 180 19.09 13.23 -11.25
N ALA A 181 19.58 13.63 -12.44
CA ALA A 181 18.71 13.80 -13.60
C ALA A 181 18.07 12.44 -13.92
N ALA A 182 16.75 12.42 -14.17
CA ALA A 182 16.07 11.18 -14.53
C ALA A 182 16.75 10.57 -15.76
N PRO A 183 16.96 9.25 -15.81
CA PRO A 183 17.35 8.61 -17.06
C PRO A 183 16.25 8.91 -18.08
N VAL A 184 16.58 9.75 -19.05
CA VAL A 184 15.71 9.99 -20.20
C VAL A 184 15.69 8.67 -20.95
N HIS A 185 14.56 7.98 -21.00
CA HIS A 185 14.35 6.96 -22.02
C HIS A 185 14.31 7.69 -23.36
N GLY A 186 15.50 7.87 -23.95
CA GLY A 186 15.69 8.43 -25.27
C GLY A 186 14.99 7.53 -26.28
N GLY A 187 14.18 8.17 -27.12
CA GLY A 187 13.48 7.50 -28.20
C GLY A 187 14.43 6.76 -29.16
N ILE A 188 13.91 5.66 -29.68
CA ILE A 188 14.11 5.21 -31.05
C ILE A 188 12.73 4.82 -31.56
#